data_AF-A0A836XDP2-F1
#
_entry.id   AF-A0A836XDP2-F1
#
_cell.length_a   1.000
_cell.length_b   1.000
_cell.length_c   1.000
_cell.angle_alpha   90.00
_cell.angle_beta   90.00
_cell.angle_gamma   90.00
#
_symmetry.space_group_name_H-M   'P 1'
#
loop_
_entity.id
_entity.type
_entity.pdbx_description
1 polymer ?
#
loop_
_entity_poly.entity_id
_entity_poly.type
_entity_poly.pdbx_seq_one_letter_code
_entity_poly.pdbx_strand_id
1 'polypeptide(L)'
;MKRSTERILTTHVGSLARPTDLLDLMKAKVDGEPYDEDAYARRIPAAVAEIVRQQAASGIDIVTDGEQSKLGFSSYVNERLDGYEFRPGHIDKDEFSQELAAFP
;
A
#
# COMPACT_ATOMS: atom_id res chain seq x y z
N MET A 1 -15.54 -13.71 17.38
CA MET A 1 -15.81 -12.86 16.20
C MET A 1 -16.72 -11.72 16.66
N LYS A 2 -16.31 -10.45 16.54
CA LYS A 2 -17.20 -9.32 16.84
C LYS A 2 -18.28 -9.27 15.76
N ARG A 3 -19.55 -9.38 16.14
CA ARG A 3 -20.70 -9.32 15.24
C ARG A 3 -21.53 -8.11 15.60
N SER A 4 -21.98 -7.36 14.59
CA SER A 4 -22.94 -6.26 14.78
C SER A 4 -24.35 -6.80 14.60
N THR A 5 -25.25 -6.47 15.52
CA THR A 5 -26.69 -6.80 15.45
C THR A 5 -27.56 -5.59 15.08
N GLU A 6 -27.04 -4.38 15.28
CA GLU A 6 -27.81 -3.14 15.13
C GLU A 6 -27.69 -2.51 13.75
N ARG A 7 -26.56 -2.71 13.06
CA ARG A 7 -26.31 -2.17 11.71
C ARG A 7 -25.25 -2.93 10.92
N ILE A 8 -25.22 -2.68 9.62
CA ILE A 8 -24.15 -3.14 8.73
C ILE A 8 -22.85 -2.40 9.09
N LEU A 9 -21.75 -3.17 9.20
CA LEU A 9 -20.40 -2.62 9.39
C LEU A 9 -19.72 -2.42 8.02
N THR A 10 -19.03 -1.30 7.85
CA THR A 10 -18.31 -0.94 6.62
C THR A 10 -16.82 -1.22 6.74
N THR A 11 -16.22 -1.62 5.62
CA THR A 11 -14.78 -1.82 5.45
C THR A 11 -14.41 -1.73 3.97
N HIS A 12 -13.12 -1.83 3.66
CA HIS A 12 -12.59 -1.88 2.30
C HIS A 12 -11.52 -2.96 2.18
N VAL A 13 -11.07 -3.22 0.95
CA VAL A 13 -10.22 -4.39 0.61
C VAL A 13 -8.73 -4.21 0.87
N GLY A 14 -8.31 -3.14 1.56
CA GLY A 14 -6.89 -2.94 1.91
C GLY A 14 -6.32 -1.61 1.42
N SER A 15 -5.62 -1.61 0.29
CA SER A 15 -4.80 -0.48 -0.19
C SER A 15 -5.54 0.85 -0.27
N LEU A 16 -4.86 1.91 0.15
CA LEU A 16 -5.29 3.30 0.05
C LEU A 16 -4.14 4.17 -0.48
N ALA A 17 -4.45 5.36 -0.98
CA ALA A 17 -3.44 6.29 -1.50
C ALA A 17 -2.35 6.55 -0.45
N ARG A 18 -1.09 6.45 -0.88
CA ARG A 18 0.07 6.73 -0.03
C ARG A 18 0.44 8.20 -0.12
N PRO A 19 0.88 8.83 0.97
CA PRO A 19 1.46 10.16 0.93
C PRO A 19 2.63 10.24 -0.06
N THR A 20 2.75 11.35 -0.79
CA THR A 20 3.77 11.53 -1.84
C THR A 20 5.19 11.35 -1.31
N ASP A 21 5.47 11.86 -0.12
CA ASP A 21 6.78 11.75 0.53
C ASP A 21 7.16 10.31 0.87
N LEU A 22 6.19 9.48 1.26
CA LEU A 22 6.40 8.04 1.43
C LEU A 22 6.61 7.34 0.08
N LEU A 23 5.83 7.69 -0.95
CA LEU A 23 5.98 7.13 -2.29
C LEU A 23 7.37 7.39 -2.87
N ASP A 24 7.92 8.58 -2.66
CA ASP A 24 9.24 8.94 -3.20
C ASP A 24 10.35 8.13 -2.52
N LEU A 25 10.28 7.91 -1.21
CA LEU A 25 11.20 6.99 -0.49
C LEU A 25 11.06 5.54 -0.99
N MET A 26 9.83 5.08 -1.24
CA MET A 26 9.58 3.74 -1.76
C MET A 26 10.15 3.56 -3.17
N LYS A 27 10.01 4.54 -4.05
CA LYS A 27 10.59 4.52 -5.41
C LYS A 27 12.10 4.42 -5.35
N ALA A 28 12.76 5.29 -4.58
CA ALA A 28 14.22 5.24 -4.42
C ALA A 28 14.70 3.88 -3.93
N LYS A 29 14.01 3.29 -2.93
CA LYS A 29 14.30 1.93 -2.45
C LYS A 29 14.17 0.86 -3.55
N VAL A 30 13.12 0.93 -4.38
CA VAL A 30 12.88 -0.04 -5.47
C VAL A 30 13.91 0.08 -6.57
N ASP A 31 14.28 1.30 -6.92
CA ASP A 31 15.24 1.59 -7.99
C ASP A 31 16.69 1.32 -7.55
N GLY A 32 16.92 0.99 -6.27
CA GLY A 32 18.25 0.77 -5.71
C GLY A 32 19.04 2.06 -5.49
N GLU A 33 18.35 3.20 -5.50
CA GLU A 33 18.94 4.51 -5.29
C GLU A 33 19.16 4.80 -3.80
N PRO A 34 20.13 5.65 -3.43
CA PRO A 34 20.31 6.08 -2.05
C PRO A 34 19.06 6.78 -1.49
N TYR A 35 18.62 6.37 -0.31
CA TYR A 35 17.52 7.01 0.42
C TYR A 35 17.80 7.03 1.92
N ASP A 36 17.10 7.89 2.66
CA ASP A 36 17.19 7.94 4.12
C ASP A 36 16.37 6.79 4.71
N GLU A 37 17.05 5.69 5.05
CA GLU A 37 16.44 4.49 5.65
C GLU A 37 15.74 4.78 6.98
N ASP A 38 16.31 5.68 7.77
CA ASP A 38 15.80 6.09 9.07
C ASP A 38 14.52 6.93 8.90
N ALA A 39 14.49 7.83 7.93
CA ALA A 39 13.28 8.55 7.56
C ALA A 39 12.21 7.60 7.04
N TYR A 40 12.57 6.62 6.20
CA TYR A 40 11.64 5.61 5.70
C TYR A 40 11.02 4.78 6.83
N ALA A 41 11.85 4.28 7.76
CA ALA A 41 11.40 3.51 8.92
C ALA A 41 10.48 4.31 9.84
N ARG A 42 10.72 5.62 10.02
CA ARG A 42 9.81 6.51 10.78
C ARG A 42 8.55 6.88 10.02
N ARG A 43 8.63 7.02 8.69
CA ARG A 43 7.53 7.53 7.88
C ARG A 43 6.39 6.52 7.74
N ILE A 44 6.70 5.24 7.62
CA ILE A 44 5.71 4.16 7.50
C ILE A 44 4.67 4.18 8.64
N PRO A 45 5.06 4.08 9.94
CA PRO A 45 4.07 4.08 11.02
C PRO A 45 3.30 5.40 11.13
N ALA A 46 3.91 6.53 10.75
CA ALA A 46 3.21 7.80 10.66
C ALA A 46 2.11 7.78 9.59
N ALA A 47 2.40 7.23 8.40
CA ALA A 47 1.43 7.09 7.30
C ALA A 47 0.27 6.19 7.68
N VAL A 48 0.56 5.06 8.34
CA VAL A 48 -0.47 4.15 8.87
C VAL A 48 -1.36 4.88 9.88
N ALA A 49 -0.78 5.63 10.80
CA ALA A 49 -1.56 6.39 11.79
C ALA A 49 -2.43 7.48 11.13
N GLU A 50 -1.92 8.16 10.10
CA GLU A 50 -2.66 9.15 9.30
C GLU A 50 -3.86 8.52 8.62
N ILE A 51 -3.66 7.41 7.88
CA ILE A 51 -4.73 6.80 7.10
C ILE A 51 -5.79 6.13 7.98
N VAL A 52 -5.38 5.54 9.11
CA VAL A 52 -6.34 4.98 10.10
C VAL A 52 -7.21 6.09 10.68
N ARG A 53 -6.63 7.26 11.00
CA ARG A 53 -7.42 8.42 11.47
C ARG A 53 -8.42 8.89 10.41
N GLN A 54 -8.01 8.97 9.14
CA GLN A 54 -8.89 9.38 8.05
C GLN A 54 -10.04 8.39 7.80
N GLN A 55 -9.75 7.08 7.85
CA GLN A 55 -10.78 6.04 7.74
C GLN A 55 -11.81 6.15 8.87
N ALA A 56 -11.35 6.29 10.12
CA ALA A 56 -12.24 6.46 11.27
C ALA A 56 -13.07 7.73 11.17
N ALA A 57 -12.47 8.85 10.75
CA ALA A 57 -13.18 10.11 10.51
C ALA A 57 -14.22 10.01 9.38
N SER A 58 -13.98 9.13 8.40
CA SER A 58 -14.90 8.83 7.29
C SER A 58 -16.00 7.83 7.66
N GLY A 59 -16.00 7.30 8.89
CA GLY A 59 -17.02 6.34 9.35
C GLY A 59 -16.78 4.90 8.88
N ILE A 60 -15.55 4.53 8.53
CA ILE A 60 -15.17 3.12 8.31
C ILE A 60 -15.10 2.40 9.65
N ASP A 61 -15.84 1.30 9.78
CA ASP A 61 -15.98 0.57 11.05
C ASP A 61 -14.83 -0.38 11.35
N ILE A 62 -14.35 -1.05 10.31
CA ILE A 62 -13.23 -1.97 10.38
C ILE A 62 -12.15 -1.42 9.47
N VAL A 63 -11.22 -0.71 10.08
CA VAL A 63 -10.10 -0.04 9.42
C VAL A 63 -8.98 -1.01 9.06
N THR A 64 -8.17 -0.64 8.08
CA THR A 64 -6.92 -1.34 7.72
C THR A 64 -5.71 -0.40 7.85
N ASP A 65 -4.51 -0.95 7.72
CA ASP A 65 -3.27 -0.16 7.65
C ASP A 65 -3.12 0.58 6.29
N GLY A 66 -4.08 0.45 5.38
CA GLY A 66 -4.06 1.06 4.05
C GLY A 66 -2.92 0.56 3.15
N GLU A 67 -2.29 -0.57 3.48
CA GLU A 67 -1.08 -1.11 2.82
C GLU A 67 0.06 -0.09 2.65
N GLN A 68 0.19 0.84 3.60
CA GLN A 68 1.15 1.94 3.50
C GLN A 68 2.62 1.45 3.47
N SER A 69 2.92 0.29 4.04
CA SER A 69 4.29 -0.23 4.15
C SER A 69 4.72 -1.16 3.01
N LYS A 70 3.85 -1.46 2.04
CA LYS A 70 4.07 -2.50 1.02
C LYS A 70 4.06 -1.86 -0.37
N LEU A 71 4.90 -2.36 -1.27
CA LEU A 71 4.87 -1.94 -2.67
C LEU A 71 3.62 -2.46 -3.39
N GLY A 72 3.21 -3.68 -3.06
CA GLY A 72 2.00 -4.32 -3.56
C GLY A 72 1.77 -5.65 -2.87
N PHE A 73 0.54 -6.14 -2.89
CA PHE A 73 0.17 -7.36 -2.16
C PHE A 73 0.96 -8.59 -2.65
N SER A 74 1.19 -8.72 -3.97
CA SER A 74 1.96 -9.82 -4.56
C SER A 74 3.47 -9.64 -4.41
N SER A 75 3.98 -8.43 -4.65
CA SER A 75 5.44 -8.17 -4.59
C SER A 75 6.00 -8.37 -3.19
N TYR A 76 5.19 -8.07 -2.16
CA TYR A 76 5.56 -8.26 -0.77
C TYR A 76 5.87 -9.72 -0.39
N VAL A 77 5.35 -10.70 -1.14
CA VAL A 77 5.71 -12.12 -0.97
C VAL A 77 7.20 -12.32 -1.19
N ASN A 78 7.74 -11.78 -2.29
CA ASN A 78 9.17 -11.88 -2.61
C ASN A 78 10.05 -11.09 -1.64
N GLU A 79 9.52 -10.07 -0.96
CA GLU A 79 10.27 -9.33 0.08
C GLU A 79 10.44 -10.13 1.38
N ARG A 80 9.63 -11.17 1.61
CA ARG A 80 9.54 -11.86 2.93
C ARG A 80 9.82 -13.34 2.89
N LEU A 81 9.69 -13.97 1.72
CA LEU A 81 9.85 -15.42 1.55
C LEU A 81 10.92 -15.70 0.51
N ASP A 82 11.88 -16.55 0.87
CA ASP A 82 12.83 -17.12 -0.08
C ASP A 82 12.17 -18.21 -0.95
N GLY A 83 12.82 -18.55 -2.07
CA GLY A 83 12.35 -19.60 -3.00
C GLY A 83 11.31 -19.13 -4.01
N TYR A 84 11.02 -17.83 -4.06
CA TYR A 84 10.21 -17.18 -5.09
C TYR A 84 11.08 -16.20 -5.89
N GLU A 85 10.79 -16.09 -7.18
CA GLU A 85 11.44 -15.11 -8.06
C GLU A 85 10.43 -14.54 -9.06
N PHE A 86 10.73 -13.37 -9.59
CA PHE A 86 9.93 -12.81 -10.68
C PHE A 86 10.12 -13.63 -11.95
N ARG A 87 9.01 -14.01 -12.58
CA ARG A 87 9.04 -14.65 -13.89
C ARG A 87 9.50 -13.62 -14.95
N PRO A 88 10.62 -13.84 -15.65
CA PRO A 88 11.07 -12.93 -16.70
C PRO A 88 10.01 -12.76 -17.80
N GLY A 89 9.82 -11.53 -18.27
CA GLY A 89 8.94 -11.21 -19.41
C GLY A 89 7.43 -11.31 -19.14
N HIS A 90 6.99 -11.46 -17.89
CA HIS A 90 5.57 -11.56 -17.55
C HIS A 90 4.91 -10.22 -17.16
N ILE A 91 5.69 -9.16 -16.93
CA ILE A 91 5.14 -7.82 -16.72
C ILE A 91 5.06 -7.13 -18.07
N ASP A 92 3.88 -7.13 -18.67
CA ASP A 92 3.58 -6.24 -19.77
C ASP A 92 3.34 -4.85 -19.18
N LYS A 93 4.36 -3.99 -19.27
CA LYS A 93 4.29 -2.60 -18.78
C LYS A 93 3.21 -1.79 -19.50
N ASP A 94 2.76 -2.27 -20.66
CA ASP A 94 1.73 -1.62 -21.46
C ASP A 94 0.33 -2.18 -21.24
N GLU A 95 0.17 -3.25 -20.44
CA GLU A 95 -1.09 -3.95 -20.19
C GLU A 95 -2.21 -2.98 -19.73
N PHE A 96 -1.82 -1.98 -18.93
CA PHE A 96 -2.73 -0.98 -18.39
C PHE A 96 -2.44 0.44 -18.89
N SER A 97 -1.62 0.61 -19.93
CA SER A 97 -1.25 1.95 -20.44
C SER A 97 -2.46 2.78 -20.86
N GLN A 98 -3.50 2.14 -21.42
CA GLN A 98 -4.75 2.83 -21.78
C GLN A 98 -5.57 3.26 -20.56
N GLU A 99 -5.65 2.43 -19.52
CA GLU A 99 -6.35 2.78 -18.27
C GLU A 99 -5.61 3.91 -17.54
N LEU A 100 -4.28 3.82 -17.43
CA LEU A 100 -3.44 4.87 -16.83
C LEU A 100 -3.60 6.21 -17.54
N ALA A 101 -3.69 6.21 -18.88
CA ALA A 101 -3.94 7.42 -19.66
C ALA A 101 -5.37 7.98 -19.51
N ALA A 102 -6.33 7.16 -19.07
CA ALA A 102 -7.73 7.54 -18.88
C ALA A 102 -8.05 8.01 -17.44
N PHE A 103 -7.15 7.79 -16.48
CA PHE A 103 -7.27 8.36 -15.13
C PHE A 103 -6.91 9.87 -15.18
N PRO A 104 -7.76 10.75 -14.61
CA PRO A 104 -7.54 12.20 -14.60
C PRO A 104 -6.35 12.64 -13.75
#